data_AF-A0A2E2XFH2-F1
#
_entry.id   AF-A0A2E2XFH2-F1
#
_cell.length_a   1.000
_cell.length_b   1.000
_cell.length_c   1.000
_cell.angle_alpha   90.00
_cell.angle_beta   90.00
_cell.angle_gamma   90.00
#
_symmetry.space_group_name_H-M   'P 1'
#
loop_
_entity.id
_entity.type
_entity.pdbx_description
1 polymer ?
#
loop_
_entity_poly.entity_id
_entity_poly.type
_entity_poly.pdbx_seq_one_letter_code
_entity_poly.pdbx_strand_id
1 'polypeptide(L)'
;MDKEQLEQESGTLLGREHRCDDNELPTHLKTYKVLAIDGEAQDHWELFSLWLANGDDVASGEADMEGELLNLSSIKVKYCAFCGAQL
;
A
#
# COMPACT_ATOMS: atom_id res chain seq x y z
N MET A 1 -8.44 -0.55 2.75
CA MET A 1 -8.21 0.34 1.60
C MET A 1 -8.12 -0.46 0.32
N ASP A 2 -8.86 -0.06 -0.72
CA ASP A 2 -8.78 -0.64 -2.06
C ASP A 2 -7.72 0.07 -2.93
N LYS A 3 -7.65 -0.28 -4.22
CA LYS A 3 -6.66 0.26 -5.14
C LYS A 3 -6.91 1.74 -5.45
N GLU A 4 -8.16 2.11 -5.70
CA GLU A 4 -8.56 3.45 -6.13
C GLU A 4 -8.29 4.47 -5.03
N GLN A 5 -8.60 4.12 -3.78
CA GLN A 5 -8.25 4.90 -2.61
C GLN A 5 -6.73 5.07 -2.48
N LEU A 6 -5.95 4.01 -2.69
CA LEU A 6 -4.49 4.09 -2.60
C LEU A 6 -3.89 4.96 -3.71
N GLU A 7 -4.41 4.88 -4.93
CA GLU A 7 -4.00 5.76 -6.04
C GLU A 7 -4.25 7.23 -5.71
N GLN A 8 -5.42 7.54 -5.13
CA GLN A 8 -5.77 8.89 -4.69
C GLN A 8 -4.84 9.41 -3.59
N GLU A 9 -4.59 8.60 -2.55
CA GLU A 9 -3.74 9.00 -1.40
C GLU A 9 -2.26 9.10 -1.77
N SER A 10 -1.80 8.30 -2.73
CA SER A 10 -0.38 8.24 -3.12
C SER A 10 -0.01 9.13 -4.31
N GLY A 11 -0.98 9.65 -5.06
CA GLY A 11 -0.72 10.36 -6.32
C GLY A 11 -0.13 9.45 -7.42
N THR A 12 -0.34 8.13 -7.30
CA THR A 12 0.21 7.14 -8.24
C THR A 12 -0.86 6.51 -9.09
N LEU A 13 -0.47 6.10 -10.31
CA LEU A 13 -1.25 5.18 -11.13
C LEU A 13 -0.68 3.78 -10.94
N LEU A 14 -1.50 2.89 -10.40
CA LEU A 14 -1.11 1.53 -10.07
C LEU A 14 -1.54 0.57 -11.18
N GLY A 15 -0.68 -0.41 -11.44
CA GLY A 15 -0.89 -1.48 -12.39
C GLY A 15 -1.42 -2.74 -11.71
N ARG A 16 -0.72 -3.85 -11.95
CA ARG A 16 -1.00 -5.14 -11.32
C ARG A 16 -0.59 -5.14 -9.85
N GLU A 17 -1.43 -5.75 -9.01
CA GLU A 17 -1.06 -6.13 -7.66
C GLU A 17 -0.23 -7.41 -7.71
N HIS A 18 0.78 -7.52 -6.85
CA HIS A 18 1.40 -8.79 -6.56
C HIS A 18 0.84 -9.34 -5.24
N ARG A 19 0.23 -10.52 -5.32
CA ARG A 19 -0.23 -11.30 -4.16
C ARG A 19 0.62 -12.56 -4.07
N CYS A 20 1.22 -12.76 -2.90
CA CYS A 20 2.05 -13.91 -2.60
C CYS A 20 1.11 -15.00 -2.03
N ASP A 21 0.84 -16.06 -2.80
CA ASP A 21 -0.14 -17.12 -2.45
C ASP A 21 0.33 -18.03 -1.30
N ASP A 22 1.64 -18.12 -1.11
CA ASP A 22 2.26 -19.01 -0.11
C ASP A 22 2.27 -18.42 1.31
N ASN A 23 2.00 -17.12 1.46
CA ASN A 23 2.07 -16.43 2.75
C ASN A 23 0.81 -15.62 3.02
N GLU A 24 0.41 -15.56 4.29
CA GLU A 24 -0.61 -14.61 4.73
C GLU A 24 -0.04 -13.19 4.70
N LEU A 25 -0.66 -12.34 3.90
CA LEU A 25 -0.25 -10.96 3.73
C LEU A 25 -1.01 -10.07 4.72
N PRO A 26 -0.31 -9.26 5.53
CA PRO A 26 -0.99 -8.26 6.34
C PRO A 26 -1.78 -7.30 5.44
N THR A 27 -3.03 -7.02 5.82
CA THR A 27 -3.95 -6.16 5.04
C THR A 27 -3.45 -4.72 4.83
N HIS A 28 -2.52 -4.30 5.70
CA HIS A 28 -1.88 -2.99 5.68
C HIS A 28 -0.63 -2.92 4.80
N LEU A 29 -0.21 -4.04 4.18
CA LEU A 29 0.90 -4.07 3.23
C LEU A 29 0.37 -4.47 1.85
N LYS A 30 0.73 -3.70 0.83
CA LYS A 30 0.29 -3.94 -0.55
C LYS A 30 1.44 -3.74 -1.52
N THR A 31 1.60 -4.65 -2.48
CA THR A 31 2.65 -4.54 -3.50
C THR A 31 2.03 -4.30 -4.87
N TYR A 32 2.37 -3.19 -5.52
CA TYR A 32 1.84 -2.84 -6.83
C TYR A 32 2.95 -2.43 -7.81
N LYS A 33 2.72 -2.73 -9.09
CA LYS A 33 3.49 -2.13 -10.18
C LYS A 33 3.06 -0.67 -10.30
N VAL A 34 3.99 0.27 -10.20
CA VAL A 34 3.70 1.69 -10.40
C VAL A 34 3.89 2.02 -11.87
N LEU A 35 2.84 2.56 -12.50
CA LEU A 35 2.80 2.90 -13.92
C LEU A 35 3.04 4.39 -14.16
N ALA A 36 2.62 5.25 -13.22
CA ALA A 36 2.91 6.67 -13.25
C ALA A 36 2.88 7.28 -11.84
N ILE A 37 3.58 8.40 -11.65
CA ILE A 37 3.52 9.26 -10.46
C ILE A 37 3.36 10.68 -10.97
N ASP A 38 2.34 11.41 -10.52
CA ASP A 38 2.05 12.78 -10.96
C ASP A 38 2.01 12.96 -12.49
N GLY A 39 1.56 11.92 -13.21
CA GLY A 39 1.48 11.89 -14.68
C GLY A 39 2.77 11.46 -15.38
N GLU A 40 3.89 11.32 -14.67
CA GLU A 40 5.15 10.87 -15.23
C GLU A 40 5.24 9.34 -15.22
N ALA A 41 5.50 8.74 -16.37
CA ALA A 41 5.58 7.31 -16.53
C ALA A 41 6.67 6.67 -15.65
N GLN A 42 6.34 5.55 -15.03
CA GLN A 42 7.21 4.75 -14.17
C GLN A 42 7.24 3.30 -14.63
N ASP A 43 8.29 2.58 -14.23
CA ASP A 43 8.42 1.14 -14.49
C ASP A 43 9.11 0.43 -13.32
N HIS A 44 8.51 0.49 -12.13
CA HIS A 44 9.04 -0.18 -10.94
C HIS A 44 7.90 -0.73 -10.07
N TRP A 45 8.27 -1.50 -9.06
CA TRP A 45 7.34 -2.01 -8.06
C TRP A 45 7.53 -1.27 -6.75
N GLU A 46 6.42 -1.04 -6.05
CA GLU A 46 6.46 -0.49 -4.71
C GLU A 46 5.71 -1.37 -3.72
N LEU A 47 6.29 -1.49 -2.53
CA LEU A 47 5.62 -1.98 -1.34
C LEU A 47 5.06 -0.77 -0.59
N PHE A 48 3.73 -0.67 -0.55
CA PHE A 48 2.99 0.32 0.20
C PHE A 48 2.73 -0.20 1.62
N SER A 49 2.97 0.65 2.60
CA SER A 49 2.67 0.42 4.01
C SER A 49 1.65 1.44 4.48
N LEU A 50 0.49 0.91 4.88
CA LEU A 50 -0.68 1.65 5.34
C LEU A 50 -0.66 1.66 6.87
N TRP A 51 -0.72 2.84 7.47
CA TRP A 51 -0.96 2.96 8.91
C TRP A 51 -2.43 3.23 9.09
N LEU A 52 -3.16 2.19 9.52
CA LEU A 52 -4.61 2.25 9.69
C LEU A 52 -4.93 2.43 11.17
N ALA A 53 -5.84 3.35 11.46
CA ALA A 53 -6.33 3.62 12.79
C ALA A 53 -6.95 2.37 13.42
N ASN A 54 -6.67 2.17 14.70
CA ASN A 54 -7.26 1.13 15.52
C ASN A 54 -8.16 1.75 16.61
N GLY A 55 -8.76 0.92 17.46
CA GLY A 55 -9.69 1.37 18.49
C GLY A 55 -9.07 2.32 19.54
N ASP A 56 -7.78 2.21 19.82
CA ASP A 56 -7.08 3.12 20.73
C ASP A 56 -6.92 4.52 20.09
N ASP A 57 -6.64 4.58 18.79
CA ASP A 57 -6.53 5.84 18.04
C ASP A 57 -7.88 6.58 17.96
N VAL A 58 -8.98 5.81 17.83
CA VAL A 58 -10.34 6.37 17.89
C VAL A 58 -10.68 6.84 19.31
N ALA A 59 -10.32 6.05 20.33
CA ALA A 59 -10.61 6.38 21.71
C ALA A 59 -9.82 7.61 22.21
N SER A 60 -8.61 7.84 21.69
CA SER A 60 -7.79 9.02 21.99
C SER A 60 -8.22 10.27 21.21
N GLY A 61 -9.04 10.12 20.17
CA GLY A 61 -9.46 11.19 19.27
C GLY A 61 -8.45 11.54 18.18
N GLU A 62 -7.49 10.64 17.91
CA GLU A 62 -6.55 10.76 16.80
C GLU A 62 -7.16 10.34 15.45
N ALA A 63 -8.23 9.55 15.48
CA ALA A 63 -8.99 9.12 14.30
C ALA A 63 -10.51 9.20 14.56
N ASP A 64 -11.29 9.40 13.49
CA ASP A 64 -12.75 9.40 13.57
C ASP A 64 -13.32 7.96 13.53
N MET A 65 -12.60 7.02 12.89
CA MET A 65 -13.04 5.63 12.77
C MET A 65 -11.90 4.62 12.63
N GLU A 66 -12.15 3.38 13.06
CA GLU A 66 -11.21 2.27 12.83
C GLU A 66 -11.03 2.01 11.33
N GLY A 67 -9.79 1.77 10.92
CA GLY A 67 -9.42 1.56 9.52
C GLY A 67 -9.18 2.85 8.72
N GLU A 68 -9.33 4.02 9.32
CA GLU A 68 -8.93 5.31 8.73
C GLU A 68 -7.42 5.33 8.43
N LEU A 69 -7.01 5.85 7.27
CA LEU A 69 -5.60 5.96 6.92
C LEU A 69 -4.98 7.14 7.67
N LEU A 70 -4.07 6.84 8.59
CA LEU A 70 -3.32 7.85 9.34
C LEU A 70 -2.03 8.25 8.62
N ASN A 71 -1.40 7.29 7.94
CA ASN A 71 -0.14 7.53 7.22
C ASN A 71 0.05 6.52 6.10
N LEU A 72 0.72 6.96 5.03
CA LEU A 72 1.07 6.17 3.87
C LEU A 72 2.56 6.33 3.57
N SER A 73 3.25 5.22 3.42
CA SER A 73 4.64 5.20 2.95
C SER A 73 4.84 4.12 1.92
N SER A 74 5.81 4.30 1.02
CA SER A 74 6.17 3.28 0.04
C SER A 74 7.68 3.20 -0.16
N ILE A 75 8.14 2.02 -0.60
CA ILE A 75 9.52 1.80 -1.02
C ILE A 75 9.57 1.05 -2.33
N LYS A 76 10.54 1.39 -3.19
CA LYS A 76 10.80 0.64 -4.41
C LYS A 76 11.42 -0.72 -4.10
N VAL A 77 10.85 -1.77 -4.66
CA VAL A 77 11.28 -3.16 -4.44
C VAL A 77 11.54 -3.87 -5.77
N LYS A 78 12.43 -4.85 -5.75
CA LYS A 78 12.68 -5.77 -6.88
C LYS A 78 12.16 -7.19 -6.63
N TYR A 79 11.80 -7.49 -5.38
CA TYR A 79 11.39 -8.82 -4.92
C TYR A 79 10.20 -8.68 -3.95
N CYS A 80 9.26 -9.64 -3.94
CA CYS A 80 8.20 -9.72 -2.91
C CYS A 80 8.88 -9.92 -1.55
N ALA A 81 8.59 -9.05 -0.59
CA ALA A 81 9.11 -9.15 0.77
C ALA A 81 8.61 -10.39 1.54
N PHE A 82 7.60 -11.08 1.00
CA PHE A 82 6.94 -12.23 1.63
C PHE A 82 7.35 -13.57 1.02
N CYS A 83 7.24 -13.76 -0.30
CA CYS A 83 7.62 -15.00 -0.99
C CYS A 83 9.00 -14.96 -1.68
N GLY A 84 9.68 -13.81 -1.73
CA GLY A 84 10.98 -13.67 -2.38
C GLY A 84 10.97 -13.72 -3.90
N ALA A 85 9.78 -13.83 -4.54
CA ALA A 85 9.66 -13.82 -6.00
C ALA A 85 10.17 -12.50 -6.58
N GLN A 86 10.89 -12.57 -7.70
CA GLN A 86 11.30 -11.39 -8.47
C GLN A 86 10.08 -10.78 -9.17
N LEU A 87 9.93 -9.46 -9.09
CA LEU A 87 8.74 -8.71 -9.51
C LEU A 87 8.87 -8.08 -10.90
#